data_AF-A0A349JBU8-F1
#
_entry.id   AF-A0A349JBU8-F1
#
_cell.length_a   1.000
_cell.length_b   1.000
_cell.length_c   1.000
_cell.angle_alpha   90.00
_cell.angle_beta   90.00
_cell.angle_gamma   90.00
#
_symmetry.space_group_name_H-M   'P 1'
#
loop_
_entity.id
_entity.type
_entity.pdbx_description
1 polymer ?
#
loop_
_entity_poly.entity_id
_entity_poly.type
_entity_poly.pdbx_seq_one_letter_code
_entity_poly.pdbx_strand_id
1 'polypeptide(L)' 'RLCIANKEPLVMAGPLVMAAAKAAGGAVLPVDSEHSAIFQCLEGHRPDEVTEILLTSSGGPFRTVQDLSAVTV' A
#
# COMPACT_ATOMS: atom_id res chain seq x y z
N ARG A 1 -12.62 -10.51 7.70
CA ARG A 1 -11.37 -10.06 7.02
C ARG A 1 -11.79 -9.26 5.81
N LEU A 2 -11.19 -8.09 5.58
CA LEU A 2 -11.47 -7.22 4.44
C LEU A 2 -10.20 -7.16 3.58
N CYS A 3 -10.29 -7.61 2.33
CA CYS A 3 -9.21 -7.46 1.36
C CYS A 3 -9.37 -6.12 0.64
N ILE A 4 -8.37 -5.25 0.72
CA ILE A 4 -8.43 -3.91 0.14
C ILE A 4 -7.42 -3.77 -1.01
N ALA A 5 -7.94 -3.46 -2.19
CA ALA A 5 -7.15 -3.21 -3.39
C ALA A 5 -6.99 -1.71 -3.68
N ASN A 6 -7.97 -0.90 -3.28
CA ASN A 6 -7.95 0.54 -3.45
C ASN A 6 -7.25 1.21 -2.25
N LYS A 7 -6.22 1.99 -2.53
CA LYS A 7 -5.39 2.65 -1.49
C LYS A 7 -6.00 3.94 -0.99
N GLU A 8 -6.86 4.58 -1.77
CA GLU A 8 -7.43 5.90 -1.52
C GLU A 8 -8.15 5.99 -0.16
N PRO A 9 -8.99 5.03 0.26
CA PRO A 9 -9.64 5.12 1.57
C PRO A 9 -8.66 5.03 2.75
N LEU A 10 -7.59 4.24 2.61
CA LEU A 10 -6.55 4.15 3.63
C LEU A 10 -5.69 5.41 3.68
N VAL A 11 -5.44 6.04 2.53
CA VAL A 11 -4.75 7.33 2.45
C VAL A 11 -5.60 8.43 3.09
N MET A 12 -6.89 8.51 2.74
CA MET A 12 -7.78 9.59 3.19
C MET A 12 -8.26 9.42 4.63
N ALA A 13 -8.47 8.19 5.08
CA ALA A 13 -9.14 7.89 6.35
C ALA A 13 -8.52 6.72 7.11
N GLY A 14 -7.23 6.42 6.90
CA GLY A 14 -6.51 5.29 7.49
C GLY A 14 -6.80 5.04 8.97
N PRO A 15 -6.64 6.03 9.87
CA PRO A 15 -6.93 5.84 11.29
C PRO A 15 -8.38 5.40 11.57
N LEU A 16 -9.36 5.95 10.85
CA LEU A 16 -10.78 5.59 11.01
C LEU A 16 -11.05 4.18 10.49
N VAL A 17 -10.51 3.84 9.32
CA VAL A 17 -10.66 2.50 8.72
C VAL A 17 -10.06 1.44 9.63
N MET A 18 -8.84 1.67 10.13
CA MET A 18 -8.16 0.73 11.02
C MET A 18 -8.85 0.61 12.39
N ALA A 19 -9.35 1.72 12.94
CA ALA A 19 -10.11 1.71 14.19
C ALA A 19 -11.44 0.94 14.03
N ALA A 20 -12.17 1.16 12.95
CA ALA A 20 -13.42 0.44 12.65
C ALA A 20 -13.17 -1.06 12.45
N ALA A 21 -12.13 -1.43 11.70
CA ALA A 21 -11.75 -2.83 11.50
C ALA A 21 -11.43 -3.52 12.85
N LYS A 22 -10.65 -2.84 13.71
CA LYS A 22 -10.33 -3.33 15.06
C LYS A 22 -11.59 -3.48 15.92
N ALA A 23 -12.47 -2.48 15.93
CA ALA A 23 -13.72 -2.51 16.69
C ALA A 23 -14.66 -3.64 16.24
N ALA A 24 -14.65 -3.97 14.94
CA ALA A 24 -15.41 -5.09 14.38
C ALA A 24 -14.74 -6.46 14.56
N GLY A 25 -13.57 -6.55 15.22
CA GLY A 25 -12.79 -7.79 15.33
C GLY A 25 -12.23 -8.29 14.00
N GLY A 26 -12.16 -7.42 12.99
CA GLY A 26 -11.69 -7.71 11.65
C GLY A 26 -10.21 -7.39 11.45
N ALA A 27 -9.68 -7.88 10.35
CA ALA A 27 -8.36 -7.52 9.83
C ALA A 27 -8.49 -6.97 8.41
N VAL A 28 -7.69 -5.95 8.09
CA VAL A 28 -7.52 -5.40 6.75
C VAL A 28 -6.32 -6.09 6.11
N LEU A 29 -6.49 -6.67 4.94
CA LEU A 29 -5.47 -7.38 4.18
C LEU A 29 -5.18 -6.62 2.88
N PRO A 30 -3.91 -6.28 2.58
CA PRO A 30 -3.57 -5.56 1.35
C PRO A 30 -3.65 -6.47 0.12
N VAL A 31 -4.21 -5.94 -0.97
CA VAL A 31 -4.23 -6.60 -2.30
C VAL A 31 -3.39 -5.83 -3.33
N ASP A 32 -3.15 -4.53 -3.11
CA ASP A 32 -2.19 -3.73 -3.89
C ASP A 32 -0.80 -4.41 -3.86
N SER A 33 -0.15 -4.51 -5.04
CA SER A 33 0.99 -5.39 -5.27
C SER A 33 2.15 -5.16 -4.30
N GLU A 34 2.51 -3.91 -4.09
CA GLU A 34 3.64 -3.50 -3.28
C GLU A 34 3.36 -3.78 -1.80
N HIS A 35 2.16 -3.46 -1.33
CA HIS A 35 1.74 -3.70 0.04
C HIS A 35 1.56 -5.19 0.34
N SER A 36 1.08 -5.96 -0.66
CA SER A 36 0.98 -7.41 -0.57
C SER A 36 2.36 -8.07 -0.51
N ALA A 37 3.34 -7.59 -1.29
CA ALA A 37 4.72 -8.06 -1.22
C ALA A 37 5.34 -7.80 0.16
N ILE A 38 5.15 -6.59 0.72
CA ILE A 38 5.59 -6.26 2.08
C ILE A 38 4.92 -7.19 3.10
N PHE A 39 3.60 -7.38 3.01
CA PHE A 39 2.86 -8.25 3.93
C PHE A 39 3.40 -9.68 3.93
N GLN A 40 3.70 -10.23 2.75
CA GLN A 40 4.30 -11.56 2.60
C GLN A 40 5.71 -11.64 3.18
N CYS A 41 6.55 -10.61 2.99
CA CYS A 41 7.90 -10.57 3.56
C CYS A 41 7.91 -10.47 5.10
N LEU A 42 6.84 -9.93 5.70
CA LEU A 42 6.71 -9.78 7.15
C LEU A 42 6.07 -11.00 7.83
N GLU A 43 5.48 -11.93 7.08
CA GLU A 43 4.90 -13.14 7.68
C GLU A 43 5.96 -13.95 8.44
N GLY A 44 5.68 -14.24 9.71
CA GLY A 44 6.61 -14.96 10.60
C GLY A 44 7.69 -14.10 11.25
N HIS A 45 7.76 -12.80 10.93
CA HIS A 45 8.72 -11.85 11.51
C HIS A 45 8.05 -10.94 12.54
N ARG A 46 8.85 -10.47 13.51
CA ARG A 46 8.36 -9.51 14.51
C ARG A 46 8.52 -8.08 13.97
N PRO A 47 7.60 -7.15 14.28
CA PRO A 47 7.71 -5.77 13.79
C PRO A 47 9.02 -5.05 14.19
N ASP A 48 9.63 -5.41 15.33
CA ASP A 48 10.90 -4.86 15.79
C ASP A 48 12.13 -5.38 15.01
N GLU A 49 11.96 -6.37 14.14
CA GLU A 49 13.01 -6.89 13.26
C GLU A 49 13.11 -6.09 11.95
N VAL A 50 12.13 -5.23 11.66
CA VAL A 50 12.06 -4.43 10.43
C VAL A 50 12.90 -3.17 10.58
N THR A 51 13.93 -3.03 9.74
CA THR A 51 14.80 -1.85 9.73
C THR A 51 14.46 -0.85 8.62
N GLU A 52 13.93 -1.34 7.50
CA GLU A 52 13.64 -0.56 6.30
C GLU A 52 12.50 -1.20 5.49
N ILE A 53 11.74 -0.37 4.78
CA ILE A 53 10.78 -0.81 3.76
C ILE A 53 11.21 -0.22 2.42
N LEU A 54 11.48 -1.09 1.45
CA LEU A 54 11.75 -0.70 0.07
C LEU A 54 10.45 -0.71 -0.74
N LEU A 55 9.93 0.47 -1.06
CA LEU A 55 8.76 0.61 -1.92
C LEU A 55 9.18 0.77 -3.38
N THR A 56 8.86 -0.22 -4.21
CA THR A 56 9.18 -0.19 -5.63
C THR A 56 8.15 0.57 -6.44
N SER A 57 8.56 1.07 -7.61
CA SER A 57 7.67 1.66 -8.61
C SER A 57 8.24 1.37 -9.99
N SER A 58 7.39 1.14 -10.98
CA SER A 58 7.82 1.00 -12.37
C SER A 58 8.36 2.31 -12.96
N GLY A 59 8.01 3.45 -12.36
CA GLY A 59 8.27 4.80 -12.88
C GLY A 59 7.32 5.23 -13.99
N GLY A 60 6.42 4.36 -14.45
CA GLY A 60 5.41 4.66 -15.47
C GLY A 60 5.99 4.97 -16.86
N PRO A 61 5.12 5.26 -17.84
CA PRO A 61 5.52 5.50 -19.23
C PRO A 61 6.38 6.77 -19.41
N PHE A 62 6.33 7.70 -18.45
CA PHE A 62 7.00 9.00 -18.54
C PHE A 62 8.31 9.09 -17.76
N ARG A 63 8.84 7.95 -17.27
CA ARG A 63 10.08 7.91 -16.47
C ARG A 63 11.27 8.64 -17.11
N THR A 64 11.38 8.62 -18.43
CA THR A 64 12.48 9.24 -19.18
C THR A 64 12.06 10.47 -19.97
N VAL A 65 10.83 10.97 -19.78
CA VAL A 65 10.30 12.13 -20.49
C VAL A 65 10.68 13.40 -19.72
N GLN A 66 11.25 14.38 -20.43
CA GLN A 66 11.72 15.64 -19.83
C GLN A 66 10.64 16.73 -19.82
N ASP A 67 9.75 16.74 -20.82
CA ASP A 67 8.65 17.69 -20.93
C ASP A 67 7.31 16.93 -20.97
N LEU A 68 6.48 17.19 -19.96
CA LEU A 68 5.17 16.57 -19.78
C LEU A 68 4.03 17.41 -20.36
N SER A 69 4.31 18.60 -20.90
CA SER A 69 3.29 19.60 -21.28
C SER A 69 2.31 19.13 -22.36
N ALA A 70 2.75 18.24 -23.25
CA ALA A 70 1.95 17.68 -24.34
C ALA A 70 1.42 16.26 -24.06
N VAL A 71 1.60 15.74 -22.85
CA VAL A 71 1.10 14.42 -22.48
C VAL A 71 -0.44 14.43 -22.47
N THR A 72 -1.03 13.44 -23.12
CA THR A 72 -2.48 13.20 -23.09
C THR A 72 -2.82 11.98 -22.23
N VAL A 73 -4.08 11.92 -21.79
CA VAL A 73 -4.67 10.72 -21.18
C VAL A 73 -4.80 9.57 -22.17
#